data_AF-A0A832K9R2-F1
#
_entry.id   AF-A0A832K9R2-F1
#
_cell.length_a   1.000
_cell.length_b   1.000
_cell.length_c   1.000
_cell.angle_alpha   90.00
_cell.angle_beta   90.00
_cell.angle_gamma   90.00
#
_symmetry.space_group_name_H-M   'P 1'
#
loop_
_entity.id
_entity.type
_entity.pdbx_description
1 polymer ?
#
loop_
_entity_poly.entity_id
_entity_poly.type
_entity_poly.pdbx_seq_one_letter_code
_entity_poly.pdbx_strand_id
1 'polypeptide(L)'
;MLLTIDIGNTNLTIGLYDGNQLGWHWRLATDHARMPDEYGLQLLGLLTHAGHAAKDLTGVSLSSVVPPLTGRVIQACREYLKQEPLVVDTGVKTGVRIRYEDPRAVGADRVADAVAVMHLYGGPACIIDFGTATTFNALTKEGDYLGGAITAGVNLAA
;
A
#
# COMPACT_ATOMS: atom_id res chain seq x y z
N MET A 1 -7.95 7.80 -13.76
CA MET A 1 -8.14 6.85 -12.64
C MET A 1 -6.81 6.62 -11.93
N LEU A 2 -6.83 6.35 -10.63
CA LEU A 2 -5.62 6.07 -9.84
C LEU A 2 -5.54 4.56 -9.55
N LEU A 3 -4.42 3.93 -9.91
CA LEU A 3 -4.13 2.56 -9.50
C LEU A 3 -3.33 2.59 -8.19
N THR A 4 -3.83 1.97 -7.14
CA THR A 4 -3.13 1.83 -5.86
C THR A 4 -2.65 0.40 -5.70
N ILE A 5 -1.40 0.20 -5.29
CA ILE A 5 -0.80 -1.11 -5.09
C ILE A 5 -0.21 -1.15 -3.68
N ASP A 6 -0.52 -2.19 -2.93
CA ASP A 6 0.07 -2.49 -1.63
C ASP A 6 0.74 -3.86 -1.67
N ILE A 7 2.05 -3.88 -1.46
CA ILE A 7 2.86 -5.10 -1.46
C ILE A 7 3.14 -5.52 -0.01
N GLY A 8 2.33 -6.45 0.49
CA GLY A 8 2.58 -7.16 1.74
C GLY A 8 3.42 -8.42 1.55
N ASN A 9 3.87 -9.00 2.66
CA ASN A 9 4.66 -10.26 2.64
C ASN A 9 3.88 -11.44 2.06
N THR A 10 2.57 -11.52 2.34
CA THR A 10 1.73 -12.64 1.91
C THR A 10 0.84 -12.29 0.72
N ASN A 11 0.39 -11.04 0.64
CA ASN A 11 -0.56 -10.61 -0.37
C ASN A 11 -0.11 -9.31 -1.05
N LEU A 12 -0.39 -9.23 -2.34
CA LEU A 12 -0.42 -8.01 -3.13
C LEU A 12 -1.89 -7.56 -3.25
N THR A 13 -2.20 -6.38 -2.75
CA THR A 13 -3.53 -5.77 -2.89
C THR A 13 -3.48 -4.66 -3.94
N ILE A 14 -4.41 -4.67 -4.87
CA ILE A 14 -4.48 -3.68 -5.96
C ILE A 14 -5.88 -3.08 -5.95
N GLY A 15 -5.99 -1.76 -6.04
CA GLY A 15 -7.25 -1.03 -6.11
C GLY A 15 -7.25 -0.03 -7.26
N LEU A 16 -8.39 0.12 -7.92
CA LEU A 16 -8.59 1.10 -8.97
C LEU A 16 -9.61 2.15 -8.51
N TYR A 17 -9.15 3.38 -8.37
CA TYR A 17 -9.95 4.52 -7.92
C TYR A 17 -10.37 5.41 -9.08
N ASP A 18 -11.64 5.82 -9.06
CA ASP A 18 -12.15 6.95 -9.84
C ASP A 18 -12.51 8.11 -8.89
N GLY A 19 -11.70 9.16 -8.91
CA GLY A 19 -11.71 10.18 -7.87
C GLY A 19 -11.49 9.56 -6.48
N ASN A 20 -12.49 9.71 -5.60
CA ASN A 20 -12.47 9.18 -4.23
C ASN A 20 -13.22 7.84 -4.08
N GLN A 21 -13.70 7.25 -5.17
CA GLN A 21 -14.46 6.00 -5.12
C GLN A 21 -13.56 4.81 -5.50
N LEU A 22 -13.49 3.82 -4.62
CA LEU A 22 -12.85 2.54 -4.93
C LEU A 22 -13.80 1.71 -5.80
N GLY A 23 -13.35 1.39 -7.02
CA GLY A 23 -14.03 0.47 -7.92
C GLY A 23 -13.48 -0.95 -7.77
N TRP A 24 -12.91 -1.46 -8.86
CA TRP A 24 -12.28 -2.78 -8.88
C TRP A 24 -11.11 -2.87 -7.89
N HIS A 25 -11.04 -3.98 -7.18
CA HIS A 25 -9.90 -4.32 -6.35
C HIS A 25 -9.60 -5.82 -6.45
N TRP A 26 -8.33 -6.15 -6.30
CA TRP A 26 -7.82 -7.51 -6.41
C TRP A 26 -6.87 -7.80 -5.28
N ARG A 27 -6.83 -9.07 -4.90
CA ARG A 27 -5.88 -9.60 -3.93
C ARG A 27 -5.22 -10.83 -4.52
N LEU A 28 -3.90 -10.78 -4.62
CA LEU A 28 -3.07 -11.82 -5.22
C LEU A 28 -2.04 -12.28 -4.19
N ALA A 29 -1.53 -13.50 -4.34
CA ALA A 29 -0.41 -13.95 -3.52
C ALA A 29 0.87 -13.17 -3.88
N THR A 30 1.64 -12.80 -2.88
CA THR A 30 2.98 -12.25 -3.07
C THR A 30 3.92 -13.35 -3.56
N ASP A 31 4.53 -13.14 -4.72
CA ASP A 31 5.46 -14.09 -5.33
C ASP A 31 6.84 -13.43 -5.49
N HIS A 32 7.79 -13.88 -4.66
CA HIS A 32 9.17 -13.39 -4.65
C HIS A 32 9.98 -13.78 -5.88
N ALA A 33 9.53 -14.78 -6.65
CA ALA A 33 10.19 -15.20 -7.89
C ALA A 33 9.68 -14.42 -9.11
N ARG A 34 8.50 -13.80 -9.01
CA ARG A 34 7.86 -13.11 -10.14
C ARG A 34 8.70 -11.94 -10.66
N MET A 35 8.82 -11.88 -11.98
CA MET A 35 9.61 -10.92 -12.74
C MET A 35 8.80 -9.69 -13.16
N PRO A 36 9.45 -8.56 -13.49
CA PRO A 36 8.76 -7.33 -13.91
C PRO A 36 7.76 -7.54 -15.05
N ASP A 37 8.10 -8.32 -16.08
CA ASP A 37 7.21 -8.58 -17.22
C ASP A 37 5.93 -9.31 -16.82
N GLU A 38 6.04 -10.28 -15.91
CA GLU A 38 4.90 -11.03 -15.38
C GLU A 38 3.97 -10.11 -14.57
N TYR A 39 4.53 -9.20 -13.77
CA TYR A 39 3.74 -8.16 -13.10
C TYR A 39 3.10 -7.21 -14.11
N GLY A 40 3.82 -6.79 -15.15
CA GLY A 40 3.31 -5.92 -16.20
C GLY A 40 2.11 -6.50 -16.93
N LEU A 41 2.23 -7.74 -17.40
CA LEU A 41 1.14 -8.47 -18.05
C LEU A 41 -0.03 -8.72 -17.10
N GLN A 42 0.25 -9.05 -15.84
CA GLN A 42 -0.78 -9.20 -14.81
C GLN A 42 -1.57 -7.90 -14.60
N LEU A 43 -0.89 -6.77 -14.40
CA LEU A 43 -1.53 -5.47 -14.20
C LEU A 43 -2.37 -5.05 -15.42
N LEU A 44 -1.86 -5.24 -16.63
CA LEU A 44 -2.61 -5.00 -17.87
C LEU A 44 -3.84 -5.90 -17.98
N GLY A 45 -3.71 -7.18 -17.61
CA GLY A 45 -4.81 -8.13 -17.59
C GLY A 45 -5.92 -7.72 -16.63
N LEU A 46 -5.56 -7.28 -15.41
CA LEU A 46 -6.52 -6.78 -14.42
C LEU A 46 -7.25 -5.52 -14.89
N LEU A 47 -6.52 -4.56 -15.47
CA LEU A 47 -7.14 -3.36 -16.06
C LEU A 47 -8.11 -3.72 -17.18
N THR A 48 -7.68 -4.61 -18.08
CA THR A 48 -8.51 -5.07 -19.20
C THR A 48 -9.77 -5.78 -18.69
N HIS A 49 -9.64 -6.62 -17.65
CA HIS A 49 -10.78 -7.26 -16.99
C HIS A 49 -11.75 -6.24 -16.38
N ALA A 50 -11.23 -5.14 -15.83
CA ALA A 50 -12.03 -4.02 -15.34
C ALA A 50 -12.64 -3.14 -16.46
N GLY A 51 -12.35 -3.42 -17.73
CA GLY A 51 -12.83 -2.63 -18.87
C GLY A 51 -11.99 -1.37 -19.15
N HIS A 52 -10.75 -1.32 -18.68
CA HIS A 52 -9.86 -0.17 -18.78
C HIS A 52 -8.54 -0.52 -19.47
N ALA A 53 -7.92 0.48 -20.10
CA ALA A 53 -6.59 0.40 -20.64
C ALA A 53 -5.59 1.16 -19.77
N ALA A 54 -4.29 0.84 -19.90
CA ALA A 54 -3.22 1.54 -19.18
C ALA A 54 -3.26 3.07 -19.36
N LYS A 55 -3.64 3.55 -20.55
CA LYS A 55 -3.76 4.98 -20.88
C LYS A 55 -4.86 5.72 -20.08
N ASP A 56 -5.80 5.00 -19.47
CA ASP A 56 -6.88 5.59 -18.68
C ASP A 56 -6.42 5.87 -17.23
N LEU A 57 -5.23 5.38 -16.86
CA LEU A 57 -4.59 5.71 -15.60
C LEU A 57 -4.00 7.12 -15.65
N THR A 58 -4.27 7.88 -14.63
CA THR A 58 -3.71 9.22 -14.38
C THR A 58 -2.54 9.17 -13.40
N GLY A 59 -2.30 8.01 -12.78
CA GLY A 59 -1.17 7.78 -11.88
C GLY A 59 -1.22 6.40 -11.25
N VAL A 60 -0.12 6.04 -10.59
CA VAL A 60 0.00 4.85 -9.76
C VAL A 60 0.54 5.26 -8.39
N SER A 61 -0.01 4.71 -7.31
CA SER A 61 0.55 4.81 -5.97
C SER A 61 0.94 3.43 -5.45
N LEU A 62 2.09 3.33 -4.80
CA LEU A 62 2.68 2.08 -4.37
C LEU A 62 3.10 2.14 -2.89
N SER A 63 2.52 1.29 -2.05
CA SER A 63 3.02 0.95 -0.71
C SER A 63 3.71 -0.42 -0.79
N SER A 64 4.81 -0.60 -0.05
CA SER A 64 5.49 -1.90 0.00
C SER A 64 6.28 -2.06 1.29
N VAL A 65 6.13 -3.24 1.89
CA VAL A 65 7.00 -3.74 2.97
C VAL A 65 7.93 -4.86 2.48
N VAL A 66 8.01 -5.07 1.16
CA VAL A 66 8.81 -6.13 0.52
C VAL A 66 9.82 -5.51 -0.47
N PRO A 67 10.97 -5.00 0.00
CA PRO A 67 11.94 -4.28 -0.84
C PRO A 67 12.39 -5.00 -2.11
N PRO A 68 12.62 -6.34 -2.12
CA PRO A 68 13.02 -7.06 -3.33
C PRO A 68 11.99 -6.98 -4.47
N LEU A 69 10.70 -6.85 -4.13
CA LEU A 69 9.61 -6.78 -5.10
C LEU A 69 9.29 -5.34 -5.54
N THR A 70 9.52 -4.36 -4.66
CA THR A 70 9.25 -2.94 -4.95
C THR A 70 9.87 -2.51 -6.28
N GLY A 71 11.16 -2.78 -6.49
CA GLY A 71 11.84 -2.41 -7.74
C GLY A 71 11.25 -3.07 -8.99
N ARG A 72 10.81 -4.33 -8.88
CA ARG A 72 10.21 -5.07 -9.98
C ARG A 72 8.85 -4.52 -10.37
N VAL A 73 8.03 -4.18 -9.38
CA VAL A 73 6.70 -3.59 -9.62
C VAL A 73 6.84 -2.17 -10.16
N ILE A 74 7.81 -1.37 -9.69
CA ILE A 74 8.12 -0.06 -10.27
C ILE A 74 8.48 -0.20 -11.75
N GLN A 75 9.37 -1.13 -12.10
CA GLN A 75 9.74 -1.40 -13.48
C GLN A 75 8.52 -1.79 -14.32
N ALA A 76 7.67 -2.70 -13.82
CA ALA A 76 6.43 -3.08 -14.47
C ALA A 76 5.50 -1.88 -14.75
N CYS A 77 5.34 -0.98 -13.77
CA CYS A 77 4.53 0.23 -13.94
C CYS A 77 5.09 1.15 -15.04
N ARG A 78 6.41 1.36 -15.07
CA ARG A 78 7.07 2.19 -16.08
C ARG A 78 6.93 1.59 -17.48
N GLU A 79 7.22 0.30 -17.61
CA GLU A 79 7.31 -0.35 -18.91
C GLU A 79 5.93 -0.66 -19.51
N TYR A 80 4.97 -1.10 -18.69
CA TYR A 80 3.68 -1.59 -19.17
C TYR A 80 2.54 -0.60 -18.97
N LEU A 81 2.53 0.11 -17.84
CA LEU A 81 1.49 1.11 -17.54
C LEU A 81 1.87 2.53 -18.04
N LYS A 82 3.14 2.75 -18.38
CA LYS A 82 3.69 4.07 -18.74
C LYS A 82 3.53 5.11 -17.63
N GLN A 83 3.61 4.65 -16.38
CA GLN A 83 3.43 5.48 -15.19
C GLN A 83 4.65 5.36 -14.27
N GLU A 84 5.08 6.50 -13.72
CA GLU A 84 6.01 6.53 -12.60
C GLU A 84 5.21 6.44 -11.29
N PRO A 85 5.30 5.34 -10.52
CA PRO A 85 4.51 5.21 -9.32
C PRO A 85 5.02 6.14 -8.21
N LEU A 86 4.08 6.80 -7.53
CA LEU A 86 4.36 7.47 -6.26
C LEU A 86 4.52 6.40 -5.17
N VAL A 87 5.76 6.15 -4.78
CA VAL A 87 6.09 5.22 -3.70
C VAL A 87 5.82 5.91 -2.37
N VAL A 88 4.95 5.31 -1.55
CA VAL A 88 4.65 5.77 -0.19
C VAL A 88 5.83 5.38 0.70
N ASP A 89 6.62 6.37 1.10
CA ASP A 89 7.72 6.21 2.03
C ASP A 89 7.73 7.35 3.07
N THR A 90 8.72 7.35 3.96
CA THR A 90 8.89 8.38 5.00
C THR A 90 9.22 9.78 4.47
N GLY A 91 9.63 9.91 3.20
CA GLY A 91 9.95 11.18 2.55
C GLY A 91 8.73 11.85 1.92
N VAL A 92 7.63 11.13 1.74
CA VAL A 92 6.37 11.68 1.22
C VAL A 92 5.66 12.52 2.29
N LYS A 93 5.07 13.65 1.88
CA LYS A 93 4.24 14.48 2.77
C LYS A 93 2.92 13.78 3.05
N THR A 94 2.88 12.98 4.11
CA THR A 94 1.70 12.19 4.51
C THR A 94 0.71 12.97 5.38
N GLY A 95 1.14 14.06 6.00
CA GLY A 95 0.32 14.82 6.97
C GLY A 95 0.28 14.21 8.37
N VAL A 96 0.87 13.02 8.56
CA VAL A 96 1.03 12.35 9.85
C VAL A 96 2.47 12.53 10.33
N ARG A 97 2.66 12.92 11.61
CA ARG A 97 3.98 13.12 12.20
C ARG A 97 4.43 11.86 12.93
N ILE A 98 5.41 11.16 12.38
CA ILE A 98 5.98 9.94 12.98
C ILE A 98 6.89 10.32 14.16
N ARG A 99 6.57 9.84 15.37
CA ARG A 99 7.29 10.14 16.61
C ARG A 99 8.32 9.06 17.01
N TYR A 100 8.65 8.14 16.12
CA TYR A 100 9.71 7.15 16.34
C TYR A 100 11.09 7.82 16.34
N GLU A 101 12.03 7.21 17.06
CA GLU A 101 13.45 7.61 17.01
C GLU A 101 13.99 7.49 15.57
N ASP A 102 13.69 6.38 14.89
CA ASP A 102 13.88 6.24 13.44
C ASP A 102 12.53 6.12 12.73
N PRO A 103 12.03 7.19 12.07
CA PRO A 103 10.80 7.15 11.30
C PRO A 103 10.78 6.08 10.21
N ARG A 104 11.94 5.68 9.67
CA ARG A 104 12.08 4.68 8.60
C ARG A 104 11.86 3.26 9.08
N ALA A 105 11.83 3.05 10.40
CA ALA A 105 11.50 1.75 10.99
C ALA A 105 9.99 1.45 10.93
N VAL A 106 9.15 2.44 10.60
CA VAL A 106 7.71 2.23 10.43
C VAL A 106 7.44 1.76 9.00
N GLY A 107 6.71 0.65 8.87
CA GLY A 107 6.26 0.13 7.57
C GLY A 107 5.38 1.14 6.83
N ALA A 108 5.51 1.19 5.51
CA ALA A 108 4.75 2.09 4.65
C ALA A 108 3.23 1.86 4.76
N ASP A 109 2.83 0.61 4.96
CA ASP A 109 1.46 0.18 5.24
C ASP A 109 0.87 0.87 6.47
N ARG A 110 1.59 0.82 7.61
CA ARG A 110 1.16 1.45 8.87
C ARG A 110 1.08 2.97 8.77
N VAL A 111 1.94 3.58 7.95
CA VAL A 111 1.86 5.02 7.65
C VAL A 111 0.63 5.31 6.82
N ALA A 112 0.35 4.52 5.77
CA ALA A 112 -0.83 4.67 4.93
C ALA A 112 -2.13 4.52 5.74
N ASP A 113 -2.20 3.56 6.64
CA ASP A 113 -3.32 3.36 7.57
C ASP A 113 -3.54 4.59 8.46
N ALA A 114 -2.46 5.14 9.03
CA ALA A 114 -2.57 6.33 9.87
C ALA A 114 -3.07 7.56 9.09
N VAL A 115 -2.62 7.72 7.85
CA VAL A 115 -3.12 8.77 6.95
C VAL A 115 -4.60 8.58 6.64
N ALA A 116 -4.99 7.36 6.28
CA ALA A 116 -6.38 7.03 5.98
C ALA A 116 -7.28 7.27 7.20
N VAL A 117 -6.86 6.85 8.39
CA VAL A 117 -7.63 7.05 9.63
C VAL A 117 -7.75 8.52 10.00
N MET A 118 -6.66 9.31 9.92
CA MET A 118 -6.75 10.75 10.14
C MET A 118 -7.71 11.43 9.18
N HIS A 119 -7.71 11.02 7.90
CA HIS A 119 -8.54 11.63 6.88
C HIS A 119 -10.02 11.24 7.00
N LEU A 120 -10.31 9.95 7.22
CA LEU A 120 -11.67 9.40 7.20
C LEU A 120 -12.40 9.55 8.55
N TYR A 121 -11.66 9.43 9.66
CA TYR A 121 -12.24 9.34 11.00
C TYR A 121 -11.70 10.39 11.97
N GLY A 122 -10.54 10.99 11.68
CA GLY A 122 -9.84 11.88 12.60
C GLY A 122 -9.15 11.13 13.73
N GLY A 123 -8.61 11.88 14.70
CA GLY A 123 -7.97 11.35 15.89
C GLY A 123 -8.61 11.85 17.20
N PRO A 124 -8.22 11.30 18.36
CA PRO A 124 -7.23 10.24 18.52
C PRO A 124 -7.78 8.87 18.11
N ALA A 125 -6.90 7.94 17.72
CA ALA A 125 -7.29 6.61 17.26
C ALA A 125 -6.28 5.53 17.69
N CYS A 126 -6.79 4.31 17.86
CA CYS A 126 -5.99 3.09 17.89
C CYS A 126 -6.37 2.28 16.66
N ILE A 127 -5.42 2.09 15.75
CA ILE A 127 -5.60 1.38 14.49
C ILE A 127 -5.12 -0.04 14.70
N ILE A 128 -5.97 -1.01 14.39
CA ILE A 128 -5.66 -2.44 14.51
C ILE A 128 -5.75 -3.05 13.12
N ASP A 129 -4.62 -3.50 12.59
CA ASP A 129 -4.55 -4.17 11.29
C ASP A 129 -4.25 -5.66 11.47
N PHE A 130 -5.10 -6.51 10.88
CA PHE A 130 -5.04 -7.96 10.93
C PHE A 130 -4.44 -8.52 9.64
N GLY A 131 -3.11 -8.50 9.57
CA GLY A 131 -2.34 -9.04 8.45
C GLY A 131 -1.59 -10.33 8.80
N THR A 132 -0.44 -10.52 8.14
CA THR A 132 0.54 -11.57 8.49
C THR A 132 0.96 -11.45 9.96
N ALA A 133 1.08 -10.21 10.44
CA ALA A 133 1.16 -9.85 11.84
C ALA A 133 -0.06 -9.02 12.20
N THR A 134 -0.45 -9.00 13.49
CA THR A 134 -1.45 -8.05 13.97
C THR A 134 -0.72 -6.81 14.48
N THR A 135 -1.01 -5.64 13.92
CA THR A 135 -0.39 -4.37 14.34
C THR A 135 -1.38 -3.51 15.12
N PHE A 136 -0.87 -2.79 16.10
CA PHE A 136 -1.60 -1.81 16.89
C PHE A 136 -0.86 -0.48 16.75
N ASN A 137 -1.54 0.57 16.29
CA ASN A 137 -0.94 1.87 16.02
C ASN A 137 -1.74 2.98 16.71
N ALA A 138 -1.08 3.72 17.60
CA ALA A 138 -1.65 4.83 18.34
C ALA A 138 -1.39 6.16 17.63
N LEU A 139 -2.45 6.96 17.54
CA LEU A 139 -2.48 8.23 16.83
C LEU A 139 -3.13 9.29 17.70
N THR A 140 -2.49 10.46 17.84
CA THR A 140 -3.09 11.58 18.57
C THR A 140 -4.13 12.31 17.73
N LYS A 141 -4.88 13.22 18.36
CA LYS A 141 -5.84 14.09 17.68
C LYS A 141 -5.19 14.99 16.63
N GLU A 142 -3.92 15.36 16.85
CA GLU A 142 -3.12 16.23 15.98
C GLU A 142 -2.42 15.45 14.84
N GLY A 143 -2.63 14.13 14.74
CA GLY A 143 -1.99 13.29 13.74
C GLY A 143 -0.55 12.90 14.09
N ASP A 144 -0.19 12.87 15.38
CA ASP A 144 1.10 12.32 15.81
C ASP A 144 0.99 10.81 15.91
N TYR A 145 1.76 10.10 15.09
CA TYR A 145 1.89 8.65 15.14
C TYR A 145 2.86 8.30 16.26
N LEU A 146 2.34 7.76 17.36
CA LEU A 146 3.08 7.49 18.58
C LEU A 146 3.76 6.12 18.57
N GLY A 147 3.35 5.23 17.66
CA GLY A 147 3.80 3.85 17.65
C GLY A 147 2.75 2.85 18.04
N GLY A 148 3.21 1.69 18.49
CA GLY A 148 2.38 0.73 19.18
C GLY A 148 3.03 -0.64 19.20
N ALA A 149 2.24 -1.69 19.01
CA ALA A 149 2.67 -3.07 19.21
C ALA A 149 2.48 -3.90 17.93
N ILE A 150 3.26 -4.97 17.82
CA ILE A 150 3.13 -5.97 16.78
C ILE A 150 3.05 -7.33 17.47
N THR A 151 2.06 -8.14 17.11
CA THR A 151 1.90 -9.51 17.60
C THR A 151 1.80 -10.48 16.41
N ALA A 152 1.85 -11.78 16.70
CA ALA A 152 1.54 -12.78 15.68
C ALA A 152 0.15 -12.53 15.06
N GLY A 153 0.02 -12.73 13.75
CA GLY A 153 -1.26 -12.68 13.06
C GLY A 153 -2.15 -13.84 13.49
N VAL A 154 -3.46 -13.67 13.36
CA VAL A 154 -4.46 -14.69 13.80
C VAL A 154 -4.18 -16.06 13.17
N ASN A 155 -3.84 -16.09 11.88
CA ASN A 155 -3.55 -17.34 11.15
C ASN A 155 -2.22 -17.99 11.53
N LEU A 156 -1.28 -17.23 12.11
CA LEU A 156 0.00 -17.77 12.59
C LEU A 156 -0.11 -18.31 14.02
N ALA A 157 -1.07 -17.80 14.79
CA ALA A 157 -1.32 -18.15 16.18
C ALA A 157 -2.35 -19.27 16.37
N ALA A 158 -3.10 -19.62 15.31
CA ALA A 158 -4.07 -20.72 15.28
C ALA A 158 -3.40 -22.06 14.95
#